data_AF-A0A2D6TYN5-F1
#
_entry.id   AF-A0A2D6TYN5-F1
#
_cell.length_a   1.000
_cell.length_b   1.000
_cell.length_c   1.000
_cell.angle_alpha   90.00
_cell.angle_beta   90.00
_cell.angle_gamma   90.00
#
_symmetry.space_group_name_H-M   'P 1'
#
loop_
_entity.id
_entity.type
_entity.pdbx_description
1 polymer ?
#
loop_
_entity_poly.entity_id
_entity_poly.type
_entity_poly.pdbx_seq_one_letter_code
_entity_poly.pdbx_strand_id
1 'polypeptide(L)'
;MNHQCKRCNYEWKPRKNNSKYCPKCNSPYWNKTRKQTTKQEVERMNKLILTCYSNIIDTTKEKNQGIRDPGGIHNCSYRIVSYEKSNPEDISGITITIIIEIAKKGHFFVDGNKRTAFAVAKTYLLEKGYILEIPEIKAADSFIRDLTKYESKITLKKAKNWIKKYIKKNRKTLESHIIDQIIKNQENGRSYI
;
A
#
# COMPACT_ATOMS: atom_id res chain seq x y z
N MET A 1 33.22 -23.34 -9.29
CA MET A 1 32.20 -23.38 -8.22
C MET A 1 30.83 -23.60 -8.83
N ASN A 2 30.00 -24.46 -8.26
CA ASN A 2 28.60 -24.62 -8.70
C ASN A 2 27.77 -23.45 -8.15
N HIS A 3 26.83 -22.95 -8.94
CA HIS A 3 25.81 -22.01 -8.50
C HIS A 3 24.54 -22.78 -8.12
N GLN A 4 23.88 -22.38 -7.03
CA GLN A 4 22.59 -22.92 -6.62
C GLN A 4 21.57 -21.77 -6.50
N CYS A 5 20.40 -21.94 -7.08
CA CYS A 5 19.34 -20.95 -7.00
C CYS A 5 18.62 -21.10 -5.65
N LYS A 6 18.72 -20.10 -4.78
CA LYS A 6 18.01 -20.02 -3.50
C LYS A 6 16.48 -19.87 -3.61
N ARG A 7 15.91 -19.97 -4.83
CA ARG A 7 14.47 -19.83 -5.10
C ARG A 7 13.84 -21.11 -5.63
N CYS A 8 14.50 -21.80 -6.57
CA CYS A 8 14.00 -23.05 -7.14
C CYS A 8 14.91 -24.25 -6.88
N ASN A 9 15.96 -24.06 -6.06
CA ASN A 9 16.98 -25.04 -5.68
C ASN A 9 17.73 -25.67 -6.87
N TYR A 10 17.64 -25.06 -8.06
CA TYR A 10 18.37 -25.55 -9.23
C TYR A 10 19.86 -25.29 -9.10
N GLU A 11 20.67 -26.29 -9.41
CA GLU A 11 22.12 -26.19 -9.45
C GLU A 11 22.63 -26.17 -10.88
N TRP A 12 23.63 -25.31 -11.14
CA TRP A 12 24.28 -25.26 -12.45
C TRP A 12 25.75 -24.86 -12.33
N LYS A 13 26.54 -25.31 -13.30
CA LYS A 13 27.90 -24.83 -13.54
C LYS A 13 27.83 -23.68 -14.55
N PRO A 14 28.03 -22.42 -14.14
CA PRO A 14 27.94 -21.31 -15.08
C PRO A 14 29.17 -21.28 -16.00
N ARG A 15 28.97 -20.95 -17.28
CA ARG A 15 30.07 -20.77 -18.25
C ARG A 15 30.94 -19.54 -17.95
N LYS A 16 30.39 -18.54 -17.26
CA LYS A 16 31.05 -17.31 -16.80
C LYS A 16 30.67 -17.05 -15.35
N ASN A 17 31.59 -16.53 -14.54
CA ASN A 17 31.39 -16.36 -13.08
C ASN A 17 30.25 -15.37 -12.71
N ASN A 18 29.72 -14.63 -13.68
CA ASN A 18 28.74 -13.54 -13.49
C ASN A 18 27.33 -13.87 -14.02
N SER A 19 26.82 -15.07 -13.75
CA SER A 19 25.46 -15.45 -14.16
C SER A 19 24.41 -14.47 -13.60
N LYS A 20 23.79 -13.68 -14.49
CA LYS A 20 22.78 -12.67 -14.11
C LYS A 20 21.43 -13.28 -13.73
N TYR A 21 21.11 -14.49 -14.20
CA TYR A 21 19.79 -15.11 -14.04
C TYR A 21 19.93 -16.61 -13.74
N CYS A 22 19.00 -17.18 -12.97
CA CYS A 22 18.88 -18.64 -12.87
C CYS A 22 18.40 -19.21 -14.21
N PRO A 23 19.06 -20.22 -14.80
CA PRO A 23 18.64 -20.82 -16.07
C PRO A 23 17.33 -21.62 -16.00
N LYS A 24 16.89 -22.04 -14.80
CA LYS A 24 15.62 -22.77 -14.64
C LYS A 24 14.42 -21.84 -14.49
N CYS A 25 14.53 -20.81 -13.65
CA CYS A 25 13.40 -19.94 -13.31
C CYS A 25 13.54 -18.50 -13.82
N ASN A 26 14.60 -18.20 -14.58
CA ASN A 26 14.95 -16.87 -15.10
C ASN A 26 15.01 -15.76 -14.05
N SER A 27 15.15 -16.12 -12.77
CA SER A 27 15.16 -15.12 -11.70
C SER A 27 16.50 -14.37 -11.66
N PRO A 28 16.50 -13.02 -11.72
CA PRO A 28 17.72 -12.23 -11.52
C PRO A 28 18.20 -12.25 -10.06
N TYR A 29 17.36 -12.71 -9.14
CA TYR A 29 17.64 -12.78 -7.71
C TYR A 29 17.90 -14.22 -7.25
N TRP A 30 18.47 -15.04 -8.13
CA TRP A 30 18.69 -16.46 -7.89
C TRP A 30 19.56 -16.73 -6.67
N ASN A 31 20.44 -15.79 -6.31
CA ASN A 31 21.35 -15.86 -5.18
C ASN A 31 20.72 -15.42 -3.84
N LYS A 32 19.44 -15.05 -3.84
CA LYS A 32 18.69 -14.58 -2.66
C LYS A 32 17.45 -15.43 -2.41
N THR A 33 17.22 -15.79 -1.15
CA THR A 33 15.97 -16.44 -0.74
C THR A 33 14.79 -15.49 -1.00
N ARG A 34 13.62 -16.05 -1.31
CA ARG A 34 12.39 -15.26 -1.37
C ARG A 34 11.99 -14.93 0.07
N LYS A 35 11.81 -13.65 0.39
CA LYS A 35 11.13 -13.27 1.63
C LYS A 35 9.69 -13.76 1.54
N GLN A 36 9.35 -14.79 2.31
CA GLN A 36 8.02 -15.40 2.26
C GLN A 36 7.03 -14.52 3.01
N THR A 37 5.90 -14.24 2.37
CA THR A 37 4.74 -13.64 3.02
C THR A 37 4.00 -14.71 3.81
N THR A 38 3.70 -14.45 5.08
CA THR A 38 2.90 -15.37 5.91
C THR A 38 1.41 -15.12 5.69
N LYS A 39 0.60 -16.16 5.92
CA LYS A 39 -0.88 -16.06 5.86
C LYS A 39 -1.41 -14.98 6.81
N GLN A 40 -0.86 -14.91 8.02
CA GLN A 40 -1.26 -13.94 9.05
C GLN A 40 -1.02 -12.49 8.61
N GLU A 41 0.11 -12.19 7.96
CA GLU A 41 0.37 -10.83 7.46
C GLU A 41 -0.63 -10.42 6.36
N VAL A 42 -1.00 -11.36 5.49
CA VAL A 42 -2.01 -11.13 4.43
C VAL A 42 -3.38 -10.90 5.02
N GLU A 43 -3.79 -11.72 5.97
CA GLU A 43 -5.08 -11.58 6.67
C GLU A 43 -5.15 -10.27 7.44
N ARG A 44 -4.06 -9.84 8.06
CA ARG A 44 -3.97 -8.53 8.74
C ARG A 44 -4.21 -7.38 7.77
N MET A 45 -3.55 -7.38 6.61
CA MET A 45 -3.73 -6.35 5.59
C MET A 45 -5.15 -6.40 4.99
N ASN A 46 -5.71 -7.59 4.77
CA ASN A 46 -7.07 -7.77 4.28
C ASN A 46 -8.09 -7.17 5.27
N LYS A 47 -7.94 -7.50 6.56
CA LYS A 47 -8.77 -6.94 7.63
C LYS A 47 -8.66 -5.43 7.69
N LEU A 48 -7.45 -4.87 7.61
CA LEU A 48 -7.24 -3.42 7.57
C LEU A 48 -8.01 -2.76 6.41
N ILE A 49 -7.95 -3.34 5.21
CA ILE A 49 -8.68 -2.84 4.03
C ILE A 49 -10.19 -2.84 4.28
N LEU A 50 -10.74 -3.94 4.79
CA LEU A 50 -12.17 -4.07 5.07
C LEU A 50 -12.64 -3.14 6.19
N THR A 51 -11.87 -3.01 7.28
CA THR A 51 -12.17 -2.07 8.36
C THR A 51 -12.18 -0.63 7.87
N CYS A 52 -11.18 -0.22 7.09
CA CYS A 52 -11.16 1.12 6.50
C CYS A 52 -12.35 1.35 5.56
N TYR A 53 -12.73 0.35 4.75
CA TYR A 53 -13.89 0.45 3.86
C TYR A 53 -15.19 0.65 4.65
N SER A 54 -15.45 -0.22 5.64
CA SER A 54 -16.65 -0.12 6.49
C SER A 54 -16.76 1.27 7.11
N ASN A 55 -15.69 1.74 7.76
CA ASN A 55 -15.68 3.04 8.42
C ASN A 55 -15.93 4.20 7.45
N ILE A 56 -15.42 4.14 6.22
CA ILE A 56 -15.67 5.16 5.21
C ILE A 56 -17.14 5.17 4.83
N ILE A 57 -17.70 4.01 4.53
CA ILE A 57 -19.08 3.87 4.08
C ILE A 57 -20.06 4.34 5.16
N ASP A 58 -19.81 3.95 6.42
CA ASP A 58 -20.60 4.38 7.57
C ASP A 58 -20.55 5.90 7.75
N THR A 59 -19.37 6.51 7.54
CA THR A 59 -19.19 7.96 7.67
C THR A 59 -19.80 8.74 6.49
N THR A 60 -19.70 8.23 5.26
CA THR A 60 -20.16 8.95 4.07
C THR A 60 -21.63 8.74 3.74
N LYS A 61 -22.31 7.79 4.41
CA LYS A 61 -23.71 7.41 4.16
C LYS A 61 -23.99 7.15 2.68
N GLU A 62 -23.05 6.51 1.99
CA GLU A 62 -23.15 6.23 0.56
C GLU A 62 -24.32 5.29 0.25
N LYS A 63 -25.07 5.59 -0.81
CA LYS A 63 -26.25 4.78 -1.20
C LYS A 63 -25.89 3.45 -1.86
N ASN A 64 -24.74 3.37 -2.52
CA ASN A 64 -24.28 2.20 -3.27
C ASN A 64 -23.09 1.56 -2.58
N GLN A 65 -23.39 0.63 -1.68
CA GLN A 65 -22.40 -0.05 -0.83
C GLN A 65 -22.27 -1.51 -1.26
N GLY A 66 -21.10 -2.11 -1.00
CA GLY A 66 -20.90 -3.54 -1.19
C GLY A 66 -19.50 -3.90 -1.65
N ILE A 67 -19.13 -5.14 -1.34
CA ILE A 67 -17.92 -5.78 -1.85
C ILE A 67 -18.26 -6.43 -3.18
N ARG A 68 -17.59 -5.98 -4.25
CA ARG A 68 -17.69 -6.52 -5.60
C ARG A 68 -16.78 -7.74 -5.80
N ASP A 69 -15.56 -7.69 -5.27
CA ASP A 69 -14.55 -8.75 -5.47
C ASP A 69 -13.78 -9.07 -4.18
N PRO A 70 -14.30 -9.97 -3.32
CA PRO A 70 -13.64 -10.35 -2.08
C PRO A 70 -12.33 -11.13 -2.31
N GLY A 71 -12.25 -11.94 -3.37
CA GLY A 71 -11.04 -12.69 -3.72
C GLY A 71 -9.91 -11.76 -4.17
N GLY A 72 -10.25 -10.71 -4.92
CA GLY A 72 -9.35 -9.63 -5.32
C GLY A 72 -8.70 -8.92 -4.13
N ILE A 73 -9.43 -8.71 -3.03
CA ILE A 73 -8.90 -8.08 -1.81
C ILE A 73 -7.80 -8.96 -1.19
N HIS A 74 -7.98 -10.28 -1.15
CA HIS A 74 -6.94 -11.18 -0.64
C HIS A 74 -5.67 -11.11 -1.50
N ASN A 75 -5.82 -11.17 -2.83
CA ASN A 75 -4.68 -11.09 -3.74
C ASN A 75 -3.98 -9.71 -3.69
N CYS A 76 -4.75 -8.63 -3.55
CA CYS A 76 -4.24 -7.28 -3.27
C CYS A 76 -3.39 -7.24 -2.00
N SER A 77 -3.91 -7.80 -0.91
CA SER A 77 -3.24 -7.86 0.40
C SER A 77 -1.91 -8.60 0.28
N TYR A 78 -1.89 -9.74 -0.42
CA TYR A 78 -0.66 -10.48 -0.69
C TYR A 78 0.37 -9.64 -1.47
N ARG A 79 -0.04 -8.92 -2.51
CA ARG A 79 0.86 -8.07 -3.31
C ARG A 79 1.45 -6.92 -2.49
N ILE A 80 0.64 -6.25 -1.67
CA ILE A 80 1.09 -5.19 -0.77
C ILE A 80 2.14 -5.72 0.21
N VAL A 81 1.81 -6.81 0.93
CA VAL A 81 2.72 -7.39 1.92
C VAL A 81 3.99 -7.92 1.26
N SER A 82 3.88 -8.57 0.11
CA SER A 82 5.06 -9.04 -0.63
C SER A 82 5.97 -7.88 -1.06
N TYR A 83 5.39 -6.73 -1.43
CA TYR A 83 6.15 -5.53 -1.75
C TYR A 83 6.85 -4.96 -0.52
N GLU A 84 6.13 -4.82 0.60
CA GLU A 84 6.66 -4.36 1.89
C GLU A 84 7.84 -5.22 2.34
N LYS A 85 7.69 -6.55 2.39
CA LYS A 85 8.77 -7.44 2.81
C LYS A 85 10.01 -7.28 1.92
N SER A 86 9.80 -7.09 0.62
CA SER A 86 10.89 -6.91 -0.33
C SER A 86 11.58 -5.55 -0.20
N ASN A 87 10.86 -4.52 0.25
CA ASN A 87 11.32 -3.12 0.28
C ASN A 87 10.93 -2.42 1.60
N PRO A 88 11.36 -2.92 2.78
CA PRO A 88 10.84 -2.46 4.07
C PRO A 88 11.10 -0.97 4.35
N GLU A 89 12.21 -0.44 3.84
CA GLU A 89 12.60 0.98 3.99
C GLU A 89 11.91 1.91 2.98
N ASP A 90 11.24 1.37 1.95
CA ASP A 90 10.58 2.16 0.90
C ASP A 90 9.17 2.56 1.32
N ILE A 91 9.06 3.30 2.42
CA ILE A 91 7.77 3.73 3.01
C ILE A 91 6.88 4.43 1.96
N SER A 92 7.44 5.33 1.14
CA SER A 92 6.68 6.00 0.08
C SER A 92 6.26 5.02 -1.02
N GLY A 93 7.10 4.06 -1.39
CA GLY A 93 6.73 3.02 -2.35
C GLY A 93 5.68 2.06 -1.86
N ILE A 94 5.70 1.67 -0.58
CA ILE A 94 4.64 0.84 0.01
C ILE A 94 3.33 1.62 0.03
N THR A 95 3.37 2.89 0.42
CA THR A 95 2.19 3.78 0.44
C THR A 95 1.57 3.91 -0.96
N ILE A 96 2.37 4.15 -2.00
CA ILE A 96 1.86 4.21 -3.38
C ILE A 96 1.36 2.84 -3.86
N THR A 97 2.00 1.74 -3.45
CA THR A 97 1.53 0.38 -3.78
C THR A 97 0.13 0.16 -3.23
N ILE A 98 -0.11 0.47 -1.95
CA ILE A 98 -1.45 0.41 -1.33
C ILE A 98 -2.46 1.21 -2.16
N ILE A 99 -2.13 2.46 -2.50
CA ILE A 99 -3.04 3.33 -3.24
C ILE A 99 -3.39 2.75 -4.61
N ILE A 100 -2.40 2.32 -5.40
CA ILE A 100 -2.61 1.80 -6.75
C ILE A 100 -3.37 0.47 -6.73
N GLU A 101 -3.01 -0.43 -5.82
CA GLU A 101 -3.62 -1.76 -5.74
C GLU A 101 -5.12 -1.66 -5.44
N ILE A 102 -5.52 -0.77 -4.52
CA ILE A 102 -6.92 -0.60 -4.12
C ILE A 102 -7.68 0.30 -5.09
N ALA A 103 -7.14 1.49 -5.41
CA ALA A 103 -7.90 2.51 -6.15
C ALA A 103 -7.93 2.29 -7.66
N LYS A 104 -6.90 1.65 -8.24
CA LYS A 104 -6.76 1.53 -9.71
C LYS A 104 -6.91 0.09 -10.20
N LYS A 105 -6.25 -0.88 -9.55
CA LYS A 105 -6.22 -2.26 -10.05
C LYS A 105 -7.39 -3.10 -9.56
N GLY A 106 -7.82 -2.84 -8.32
CA GLY A 106 -8.72 -3.72 -7.60
C GLY A 106 -10.18 -3.60 -7.96
N HIS A 107 -10.71 -2.36 -7.98
CA HIS A 107 -12.15 -2.11 -8.09
C HIS A 107 -12.98 -3.04 -7.19
N PHE A 108 -12.50 -3.29 -5.97
CA PHE A 108 -13.02 -4.32 -5.06
C PHE A 108 -14.38 -3.96 -4.49
N PHE A 109 -14.70 -2.67 -4.45
CA PHE A 109 -15.94 -2.15 -3.88
C PHE A 109 -16.80 -1.54 -4.97
N VAL A 110 -18.12 -1.52 -4.74
CA VAL A 110 -19.10 -0.87 -5.63
C VAL A 110 -18.78 0.62 -5.78
N ASP A 111 -18.51 1.31 -4.68
CA ASP A 111 -17.97 2.68 -4.64
C ASP A 111 -16.95 2.82 -3.50
N GLY A 112 -16.25 3.95 -3.41
CA GLY A 112 -15.35 4.26 -2.31
C GLY A 112 -13.92 3.76 -2.45
N ASN A 113 -13.55 3.13 -3.58
CA ASN A 113 -12.21 2.55 -3.79
C ASN A 113 -11.07 3.57 -3.54
N LYS A 114 -11.19 4.80 -4.05
CA LYS A 114 -10.17 5.85 -3.89
C LYS A 114 -10.03 6.33 -2.44
N ARG A 115 -11.17 6.56 -1.76
CA ARG A 115 -11.21 6.96 -0.35
C ARG A 115 -10.64 5.86 0.53
N THR A 116 -11.00 4.62 0.27
CA THR A 116 -10.50 3.44 0.98
C THR A 116 -9.01 3.28 0.80
N ALA A 117 -8.52 3.40 -0.43
CA ALA A 117 -7.09 3.34 -0.72
C ALA A 117 -6.29 4.39 0.08
N PHE A 118 -6.83 5.61 0.17
CA PHE A 118 -6.18 6.68 0.93
C PHE A 118 -6.25 6.47 2.44
N ALA A 119 -7.38 6.01 2.98
CA ALA A 119 -7.51 5.70 4.40
C ALA A 119 -6.58 4.54 4.82
N VAL A 120 -6.53 3.45 4.04
CA VAL A 120 -5.62 2.33 4.29
C VAL A 120 -4.16 2.80 4.26
N ALA A 121 -3.79 3.64 3.29
CA ALA A 121 -2.44 4.21 3.21
C ALA A 121 -2.08 5.06 4.44
N LYS A 122 -3.02 5.89 4.93
CA LYS A 122 -2.83 6.69 6.15
C LYS A 122 -2.70 5.82 7.40
N THR A 123 -3.58 4.84 7.57
CA THR A 123 -3.53 3.93 8.71
C THR A 123 -2.25 3.10 8.73
N TYR A 124 -1.84 2.58 7.55
CA TYR A 124 -0.55 1.90 7.42
C TYR A 124 0.63 2.78 7.84
N LEU A 125 0.66 4.05 7.40
CA LEU A 125 1.72 4.97 7.82
C LEU A 125 1.72 5.20 9.33
N LEU A 126 0.55 5.37 9.94
CA LEU A 126 0.40 5.52 11.38
C LEU A 126 0.96 4.32 12.15
N GLU A 127 0.64 3.09 11.73
CA GLU A 127 1.22 1.86 12.30
C GLU A 127 2.75 1.83 12.21
N LYS A 128 3.32 2.45 11.18
CA LYS A 128 4.78 2.54 10.98
C LYS A 128 5.42 3.75 11.68
N GLY A 129 4.66 4.52 12.46
CA GLY A 129 5.16 5.72 13.13
C GLY A 129 5.38 6.90 12.16
N TYR A 130 4.57 6.98 11.11
CA TYR A 130 4.56 8.08 10.15
C TYR A 130 3.15 8.68 10.05
N ILE A 131 3.08 9.91 9.56
CA ILE A 131 1.83 10.60 9.22
C ILE A 131 1.91 11.09 7.78
N LEU A 132 0.75 11.13 7.12
CA LEU A 132 0.59 11.74 5.81
C LEU A 132 -0.10 13.10 5.98
N GLU A 133 0.67 14.17 5.84
CA GLU A 133 0.21 15.56 5.97
C GLU A 133 0.21 16.23 4.61
N ILE A 134 -0.93 16.17 3.90
CA ILE A 134 -1.15 16.94 2.68
C ILE A 134 -1.95 18.18 3.09
N PRO A 135 -1.38 19.40 3.02
CA PRO A 135 -2.02 20.61 3.55
C PRO A 135 -3.37 20.91 2.89
N GLU A 136 -3.50 20.59 1.60
CA GLU A 136 -4.69 20.88 0.81
C GLU A 136 -5.41 19.62 0.38
N ILE A 137 -6.69 19.49 0.74
CA ILE A 137 -7.54 18.36 0.33
C ILE A 137 -7.61 18.26 -1.21
N LYS A 138 -7.67 19.41 -1.90
CA LYS A 138 -7.70 19.45 -3.38
C LYS A 138 -6.43 18.86 -4.00
N ALA A 139 -5.27 19.04 -3.37
CA ALA A 139 -4.01 18.46 -3.85
C ALA A 139 -4.02 16.93 -3.71
N ALA A 140 -4.55 16.40 -2.60
CA ALA A 140 -4.71 14.96 -2.41
C ALA A 140 -5.69 14.34 -3.42
N ASP A 141 -6.83 14.98 -3.63
CA ASP A 141 -7.85 14.52 -4.59
C ASP A 141 -7.31 14.52 -6.03
N SER A 142 -6.71 15.62 -6.47
CA SER A 142 -6.10 15.75 -7.80
C SER A 142 -5.05 14.67 -8.03
N PHE A 143 -4.15 14.47 -7.06
CA PHE A 143 -3.11 13.44 -7.15
C PHE A 143 -3.70 12.03 -7.30
N ILE A 144 -4.69 11.64 -6.47
CA ILE A 144 -5.28 10.31 -6.54
C ILE A 144 -6.04 10.13 -7.86
N ARG A 145 -6.80 11.14 -8.31
CA ARG A 145 -7.52 11.08 -9.58
C ARG A 145 -6.54 10.91 -10.73
N ASP A 146 -5.47 11.69 -10.77
CA ASP A 146 -4.46 11.58 -11.83
C ASP A 146 -3.69 10.26 -11.78
N LEU A 147 -3.35 9.75 -10.60
CA LEU A 147 -2.67 8.47 -10.44
C LEU A 147 -3.55 7.29 -10.90
N THR A 148 -4.86 7.39 -10.69
CA THR A 148 -5.82 6.30 -10.94
C THR A 148 -6.43 6.32 -12.33
N LYS A 149 -6.25 7.40 -13.11
CA LYS A 149 -6.63 7.46 -14.54
C LYS A 149 -5.99 6.31 -15.33
N TYR A 150 -6.73 5.76 -16.28
CA TYR A 150 -6.27 4.70 -17.17
C TYR A 150 -4.99 5.14 -17.91
N GLU A 151 -5.04 6.31 -18.55
CA GLU A 151 -3.95 6.95 -19.29
C GLU A 151 -3.03 7.82 -18.40
N SER A 152 -2.91 7.49 -17.11
CA SER A 152 -2.07 8.28 -16.21
C SER A 152 -0.62 8.36 -16.70
N LYS A 153 -0.13 9.58 -16.92
CA LYS A 153 1.27 9.87 -17.23
C LYS A 153 2.16 9.90 -15.98
N ILE A 154 1.59 9.69 -14.80
CA ILE A 154 2.34 9.67 -13.54
C ILE A 154 3.04 8.31 -13.43
N THR A 155 4.36 8.34 -13.60
CA THR A 155 5.19 7.16 -13.36
C THR A 155 5.24 6.83 -11.87
N LEU A 156 5.48 5.55 -11.54
CA LEU A 156 5.64 5.12 -10.15
C LEU A 156 6.71 5.95 -9.40
N LYS A 157 7.82 6.28 -10.08
CA LYS A 157 8.88 7.13 -9.51
C LYS A 157 8.36 8.54 -9.17
N LYS A 158 7.58 9.17 -10.06
CA LYS A 158 6.97 10.48 -9.81
C LYS A 158 5.98 10.42 -8.64
N ALA A 159 5.12 9.39 -8.60
CA ALA A 159 4.16 9.20 -7.50
C ALA A 159 4.85 9.03 -6.14
N LYS A 160 5.89 8.19 -6.06
CA LYS A 160 6.70 7.99 -4.84
C LYS A 160 7.34 9.30 -4.37
N ASN A 161 7.94 10.04 -5.30
CA ASN A 161 8.58 11.31 -4.98
C ASN A 161 7.58 12.36 -4.52
N TRP A 162 6.38 12.38 -5.09
CA TRP A 162 5.32 13.29 -4.69
C TRP A 162 4.86 13.00 -3.25
N ILE A 163 4.47 11.75 -2.95
CA ILE A 163 3.93 11.42 -1.63
C ILE A 163 4.99 11.52 -0.53
N LYS A 164 6.26 11.24 -0.85
CA LYS A 164 7.38 11.34 0.09
C LYS A 164 7.51 12.74 0.71
N LYS A 165 7.13 13.80 0.00
CA LYS A 165 7.16 15.19 0.50
C LYS A 165 6.20 15.42 1.67
N TYR A 166 5.14 14.61 1.75
CA TYR A 166 4.05 14.75 2.71
C TYR A 166 4.10 13.70 3.83
N ILE A 167 5.00 12.72 3.74
CA ILE A 167 5.23 11.73 4.78
C ILE A 167 6.18 12.32 5.82
N LYS A 168 5.73 12.44 7.06
CA LYS A 168 6.54 12.89 8.19
C LYS A 168 6.62 11.80 9.25
N LYS A 169 7.73 11.73 9.98
CA LYS A 169 7.85 10.84 11.13
C LYS A 169 6.90 11.34 12.23
N ASN A 170 6.01 10.47 12.69
CA ASN A 170 5.16 10.76 13.83
C ASN A 170 6.01 10.67 15.09
N ARG A 171 6.23 11.81 15.76
CA ARG A 171 6.96 11.87 17.03
C ARG A 171 6.05 11.71 18.24
N LYS A 172 4.74 11.71 18.01
CA LYS A 172 3.71 11.60 19.04
C LYS A 172 3.26 10.14 19.17
N THR A 173 2.80 9.75 20.34
CA THR A 173 2.12 8.46 20.52
C THR A 173 0.87 8.44 19.63
N LEU A 174 0.42 7.25 19.23
CA LEU A 174 -0.80 7.12 18.42
C LEU A 174 -2.00 7.79 19.12
N GLU A 175 -2.11 7.58 20.44
CA GLU A 175 -3.13 8.18 21.30
C GLU A 175 -3.10 9.71 21.25
N SER A 176 -1.94 10.32 21.46
CA SER A 176 -1.83 11.79 21.42
C SER A 176 -2.10 12.36 20.02
N HIS A 177 -1.72 11.65 18.95
CA HIS A 177 -2.07 12.07 17.60
C HIS A 177 -3.58 11.99 17.32
N ILE A 178 -4.25 10.95 17.81
CA ILE A 178 -5.71 10.80 17.68
C ILE A 178 -6.42 11.91 18.47
N ILE A 179 -5.98 12.19 19.70
CA ILE A 179 -6.53 13.27 20.53
C ILE A 179 -6.38 14.62 19.82
N ASP A 180 -5.20 14.93 19.27
CA ASP A 180 -4.98 16.17 18.51
C ASP A 180 -5.92 16.29 17.30
N GLN A 181 -6.17 15.18 16.59
CA GLN A 181 -7.09 15.17 15.44
C GLN A 181 -8.53 15.41 15.88
N ILE A 182 -8.95 14.81 17.00
CA ILE A 182 -10.29 15.00 17.57
C ILE A 182 -10.50 16.47 17.95
N ILE A 183 -9.54 17.06 18.69
CA ILE A 183 -9.59 18.47 19.10
C ILE A 183 -9.69 19.39 17.88
N LYS A 184 -8.79 19.21 16.89
CA LYS A 184 -8.81 20.02 15.66
C LYS A 184 -10.12 19.89 14.87
N ASN A 185 -10.75 18.72 14.86
CA ASN A 185 -12.01 18.53 14.15
C ASN A 185 -13.19 19.19 14.87
N GLN A 186 -13.17 19.20 16.21
CA GLN A 186 -14.15 19.92 17.04
C GLN A 186 -14.02 21.44 16.86
N GLU A 187 -12.78 21.97 16.82
CA GLU A 187 -12.51 23.39 16.57
C GLU A 187 -12.94 23.86 15.16
N ASN A 188 -12.88 22.98 14.17
CA ASN A 188 -13.28 23.27 12.79
C ASN A 188 -14.78 23.06 12.50
N GLY A 189 -15.62 22.89 13.53
CA GLY A 189 -17.07 22.80 13.40
C GLY A 189 -17.59 21.53 12.71
N ARG A 190 -16.76 20.48 12.56
CA ARG A 190 -17.22 19.16 12.09
C ARG A 190 -17.71 18.36 13.29
N SER A 191 -18.96 18.59 13.66
CA SER A 191 -19.67 17.80 14.66
C SER A 191 -19.83 16.36 14.18
N TYR A 192 -19.40 15.39 14.99
CA TYR A 192 -19.73 13.99 14.82
C TYR A 192 -21.04 13.71 15.56
N ILE A 193 -22.16 13.74 14.83
CA ILE A 193 -23.40 13.03 15.15
C ILE A 193 -23.85 12.29 13.89
#